data_AF-A0A354TC69-F1
#
_entry.id   AF-A0A354TC69-F1
#
_cell.length_a   1.000
_cell.length_b   1.000
_cell.length_c   1.000
_cell.angle_alpha   90.00
_cell.angle_beta   90.00
_cell.angle_gamma   90.00
#
_symmetry.space_group_name_H-M   'P 1'
#
loop_
_entity.id
_entity.type
_entity.pdbx_description
1 polymer ?
#
loop_
_entity_poly.entity_id
_entity_poly.type
_entity_poly.pdbx_seq_one_letter_code
_entity_poly.pdbx_strand_id
1 'polypeptide(L)'
;MKRILLPLLLATTTFAEDVPQWRDLFNGKDLTGWVDVNTSPETWSVKDGLLVCKGLPIGVMRSEKQYENFILHIEWKHTQAGGNSGVFVWSEGSTPPDRPLPKGMEVQMLELEWPNLHPTKDGQPNHPGYVSGELFGANGLEGIPDNPRGRRSMSYEMRCKGKGEWNTYDVVCVDGTVKLSINGKFVNGISQSTVRKGYLCLESEGAEIHFRNIKIMELPGGRVTPEQTAPVVK
;
A
#
# COMPACT_ATOMS: atom_id res chain seq x y z
N MET A 1 57.35 -25.40 -37.25
CA MET A 1 55.96 -24.88 -37.34
C MET A 1 55.67 -24.02 -36.12
N LYS A 2 55.60 -22.69 -36.26
CA LYS A 2 55.29 -21.78 -35.15
C LYS A 2 53.77 -21.72 -34.96
N ARG A 3 53.26 -22.21 -33.83
CA ARG A 3 51.85 -22.06 -33.44
C ARG A 3 51.64 -20.64 -32.94
N ILE A 4 50.86 -19.85 -33.66
CA ILE A 4 50.39 -18.54 -33.25
C ILE A 4 49.14 -18.79 -32.41
N LEU A 5 49.21 -18.53 -31.10
CA LEU A 5 48.02 -18.44 -30.24
C LEU A 5 47.37 -17.07 -30.48
N LEU A 6 46.14 -17.09 -30.98
CA LEU A 6 45.29 -15.90 -31.08
C LEU A 6 44.51 -15.77 -29.76
N PRO A 7 44.58 -14.62 -29.06
CA PRO A 7 43.82 -14.44 -27.84
C PRO A 7 42.34 -14.24 -28.19
N LEU A 8 41.48 -15.12 -27.68
CA LEU A 8 40.04 -14.96 -27.77
C LEU A 8 39.63 -13.91 -26.72
N LEU A 9 39.43 -12.66 -27.16
CA LEU A 9 38.77 -11.66 -26.32
C LEU A 9 37.30 -12.06 -26.17
N LEU A 10 36.93 -12.60 -25.00
CA LEU A 10 35.53 -12.63 -24.58
C LEU A 10 35.12 -11.18 -24.28
N ALA A 11 34.33 -10.58 -25.18
CA ALA A 11 33.63 -9.35 -24.87
C ALA A 11 32.53 -9.67 -23.85
N THR A 12 32.79 -9.38 -22.58
CA THR A 12 31.75 -9.32 -21.55
C THR A 12 30.91 -8.08 -21.82
N THR A 13 29.72 -8.27 -22.39
CA THR A 13 28.70 -7.22 -22.41
C THR A 13 28.18 -7.04 -20.97
N THR A 14 28.74 -6.06 -20.26
CA THR A 14 28.14 -5.54 -19.04
C THR A 14 26.87 -4.80 -19.43
N PHE A 15 25.70 -5.43 -19.28
CA PHE A 15 24.45 -4.69 -19.27
C PHE A 15 24.47 -3.82 -18.01
N ALA A 16 24.44 -2.50 -18.17
CA ALA A 16 24.15 -1.62 -17.06
C ALA A 16 22.72 -1.93 -16.60
N GLU A 17 22.51 -2.17 -15.31
CA GLU A 17 21.16 -2.24 -14.78
C GLU A 17 20.50 -0.87 -14.94
N ASP A 18 19.30 -0.86 -15.53
CA ASP A 18 18.52 0.37 -15.68
C ASP A 18 18.21 0.97 -14.31
N VAL A 19 18.40 2.28 -14.17
CA VAL A 19 18.07 3.01 -12.94
C VAL A 19 16.56 2.86 -12.66
N PRO A 20 16.13 2.55 -11.42
CA PRO A 20 14.72 2.50 -11.06
C PRO A 20 13.93 3.73 -11.55
N GLN A 21 12.79 3.47 -12.19
CA GLN A 21 11.92 4.50 -12.76
C GLN A 21 10.52 4.42 -12.16
N TRP A 22 9.85 5.57 -12.07
CA TRP A 22 8.42 5.63 -11.75
C TRP A 22 7.57 5.09 -12.90
N ARG A 23 6.52 4.36 -12.54
CA ARG A 23 5.49 3.86 -13.45
C ARG A 23 4.11 4.14 -12.85
N ASP A 24 3.15 4.45 -13.70
CA ASP A 24 1.76 4.63 -13.27
C ASP A 24 1.12 3.26 -12.99
N LEU A 25 0.52 3.10 -11.82
CA LEU A 25 -0.34 1.96 -11.45
C LEU A 25 -1.80 2.22 -11.80
N PHE A 26 -2.18 3.48 -12.01
CA PHE A 26 -3.51 3.86 -12.45
C PHE A 26 -3.39 4.72 -13.71
N ASN A 27 -4.04 4.29 -14.78
CA ASN A 27 -3.92 4.90 -16.10
C ASN A 27 -4.86 6.11 -16.34
N GLY A 28 -5.72 6.43 -15.36
CA GLY A 28 -6.68 7.54 -15.46
C GLY A 28 -7.89 7.28 -16.36
N LYS A 29 -8.07 6.07 -16.89
CA LYS A 29 -9.09 5.72 -17.90
C LYS A 29 -9.98 4.57 -17.48
N ASP A 30 -9.39 3.50 -16.95
CA ASP A 30 -10.09 2.28 -16.56
C ASP A 30 -9.33 1.55 -15.44
N LEU A 31 -9.79 0.34 -15.10
CA LEU A 31 -9.22 -0.48 -14.05
C LEU A 31 -8.16 -1.48 -14.56
N THR A 32 -7.60 -1.28 -15.77
CA THR A 32 -6.52 -2.14 -16.27
C THR A 32 -5.36 -2.14 -15.28
N GLY A 33 -4.81 -3.32 -14.95
CA GLY A 33 -3.80 -3.49 -13.90
C GLY A 33 -4.38 -3.80 -12.51
N TRP A 34 -5.70 -3.74 -12.35
CA TRP A 34 -6.41 -4.05 -11.11
C TRP A 34 -7.40 -5.20 -11.28
N VAL A 35 -7.45 -6.07 -10.29
CA VAL A 35 -8.32 -7.24 -10.23
C VAL A 35 -9.20 -7.11 -9.00
N ASP A 36 -10.51 -7.08 -9.19
CA ASP A 36 -11.45 -7.15 -8.06
C ASP A 36 -11.30 -8.49 -7.32
N VAL A 37 -11.24 -8.45 -5.99
CA VAL A 37 -11.09 -9.67 -5.17
C VAL A 37 -12.42 -10.12 -4.62
N ASN A 38 -13.15 -9.21 -3.99
CA ASN A 38 -14.37 -9.54 -3.26
C ASN A 38 -15.31 -8.34 -3.10
N THR A 39 -15.29 -7.40 -4.06
CA THR A 39 -16.25 -6.28 -4.04
C THR A 39 -17.38 -6.52 -5.04
N SER A 40 -17.95 -5.44 -5.59
CA SER A 40 -18.99 -5.51 -6.61
C SER A 40 -18.58 -4.70 -7.84
N PRO A 41 -19.17 -4.97 -9.03
CA PRO A 41 -18.93 -4.17 -10.22
C PRO A 41 -19.25 -2.68 -10.07
N GLU A 42 -20.02 -2.30 -9.04
CA GLU A 42 -20.36 -0.91 -8.75
C GLU A 42 -19.42 -0.23 -7.75
N THR A 43 -18.53 -0.99 -7.10
CA THR A 43 -17.68 -0.47 -6.03
C THR A 43 -16.59 0.43 -6.57
N TRP A 44 -15.98 0.05 -7.70
CA TRP A 44 -14.85 0.74 -8.31
C TRP A 44 -15.25 1.33 -9.67
N SER A 45 -14.91 2.60 -9.90
CA SER A 45 -15.18 3.26 -11.18
C SER A 45 -14.12 4.32 -11.48
N VAL A 46 -14.02 4.71 -12.76
CA VAL A 46 -13.18 5.84 -13.18
C VAL A 46 -14.09 6.99 -13.59
N LYS A 47 -13.89 8.16 -12.98
CA LYS A 47 -14.65 9.38 -13.28
C LYS A 47 -13.71 10.58 -13.30
N ASP A 48 -13.73 11.33 -14.40
CA ASP A 48 -12.92 12.55 -14.57
C ASP A 48 -11.42 12.33 -14.30
N GLY A 49 -10.88 11.17 -14.68
CA GLY A 49 -9.49 10.78 -14.44
C GLY A 49 -9.17 10.36 -13.00
N LEU A 50 -10.18 10.24 -12.14
CA LEU A 50 -10.06 9.76 -10.76
C LEU A 50 -10.53 8.32 -10.65
N LEU A 51 -9.83 7.54 -9.83
CA LEU A 51 -10.32 6.24 -9.38
C LEU A 51 -11.23 6.47 -8.16
N VAL A 52 -12.49 6.06 -8.27
CA VAL A 52 -13.52 6.25 -7.25
C VAL A 52 -13.92 4.91 -6.66
N CYS A 53 -13.84 4.78 -5.34
CA CYS A 53 -14.36 3.66 -4.58
C CYS A 53 -15.59 4.10 -3.78
N LYS A 54 -16.73 3.42 -3.91
CA LYS A 54 -17.95 3.73 -3.14
C LYS A 54 -17.90 3.30 -1.66
N GLY A 55 -16.94 2.44 -1.30
CA GLY A 55 -16.77 1.91 0.06
C GLY A 55 -17.63 0.70 0.42
N LEU A 56 -18.56 0.26 -0.45
CA LEU A 56 -19.37 -0.94 -0.19
C LEU A 56 -19.44 -1.88 -1.40
N PRO A 57 -19.49 -3.23 -1.19
CA PRO A 57 -19.28 -3.90 0.10
C PRO A 57 -17.83 -3.72 0.61
N ILE A 58 -17.60 -4.07 1.88
CA ILE A 58 -16.24 -4.07 2.43
C ILE A 58 -15.43 -5.13 1.68
N GLY A 59 -14.26 -4.76 1.19
CA GLY A 59 -13.40 -5.65 0.41
C GLY A 59 -12.27 -4.90 -0.26
N VAL A 60 -11.59 -5.56 -1.20
CA VAL A 60 -10.45 -4.97 -1.90
C VAL A 60 -10.47 -5.27 -3.40
N MET A 61 -9.75 -4.44 -4.15
CA MET A 61 -9.16 -4.85 -5.42
C MET A 61 -7.64 -4.90 -5.27
N ARG A 62 -6.98 -5.76 -6.05
CA ARG A 62 -5.53 -5.99 -5.98
C ARG A 62 -4.83 -5.63 -7.28
N SER A 63 -3.52 -5.40 -7.21
CA SER A 63 -2.67 -5.36 -8.39
C SER A 63 -2.58 -6.73 -9.09
N GLU A 64 -2.30 -6.74 -10.39
CA GLU A 64 -2.11 -7.98 -11.17
C GLU A 64 -0.91 -8.80 -10.69
N LYS A 65 0.18 -8.12 -10.29
CA LYS A 65 1.43 -8.75 -9.83
C LYS A 65 1.78 -8.36 -8.40
N GLN A 66 2.69 -9.12 -7.82
CA GLN A 66 3.29 -8.85 -6.53
C GLN A 66 4.50 -7.91 -6.67
N TYR A 67 4.75 -7.14 -5.61
CA TYR A 67 5.87 -6.23 -5.45
C TYR A 67 6.65 -6.58 -4.17
N GLU A 68 7.97 -6.40 -4.22
CA GLU A 68 8.87 -6.65 -3.09
C GLU A 68 9.38 -5.32 -2.53
N ASN A 69 10.50 -4.81 -3.05
CA ASN A 69 11.05 -3.52 -2.67
C ASN A 69 10.54 -2.45 -3.63
N PHE A 70 9.96 -1.38 -3.11
CA PHE A 70 9.42 -0.30 -3.93
C PHE A 70 9.21 0.99 -3.14
N ILE A 71 9.05 2.08 -3.88
CA ILE A 71 8.44 3.31 -3.40
C ILE A 71 7.09 3.46 -4.08
N LEU A 72 6.02 3.59 -3.29
CA LEU A 72 4.66 3.88 -3.76
C LEU A 72 4.35 5.35 -3.47
N HIS A 73 3.89 6.06 -4.48
CA HIS A 73 3.26 7.37 -4.34
C HIS A 73 1.76 7.22 -4.61
N ILE A 74 0.92 7.77 -3.73
CA ILE A 74 -0.53 7.73 -3.89
C ILE A 74 -1.17 9.00 -3.33
N GLU A 75 -2.04 9.62 -4.13
CA GLU A 75 -2.90 10.70 -3.66
C GLU A 75 -4.30 10.18 -3.41
N TRP A 76 -4.87 10.56 -2.27
CA TRP A 76 -6.18 10.08 -1.82
C TRP A 76 -6.98 11.18 -1.13
N LYS A 77 -8.30 11.02 -1.12
CA LYS A 77 -9.24 11.95 -0.48
C LYS A 77 -10.56 11.26 -0.14
N HIS A 78 -10.99 11.37 1.11
CA HIS A 78 -12.38 11.07 1.48
C HIS A 78 -13.32 12.22 1.13
N THR A 79 -14.53 11.89 0.71
CA THR A 79 -15.59 12.86 0.41
C THR A 79 -16.52 13.13 1.60
N GLN A 80 -16.47 12.27 2.62
CA GLN A 80 -17.32 12.33 3.82
C GLN A 80 -16.51 12.33 5.11
N ALA A 81 -17.10 12.87 6.18
CA ALA A 81 -16.52 12.82 7.52
C ALA A 81 -16.46 11.36 8.03
N GLY A 82 -15.37 11.00 8.70
CA GLY A 82 -15.16 9.66 9.26
C GLY A 82 -15.07 8.55 8.20
N GLY A 83 -14.69 8.87 6.97
CA GLY A 83 -14.40 7.86 5.96
C GLY A 83 -13.23 6.97 6.37
N ASN A 84 -13.28 5.70 5.92
CA ASN A 84 -12.27 4.69 6.15
C ASN A 84 -11.92 3.97 4.85
N SER A 85 -10.65 3.66 4.67
CA SER A 85 -10.04 2.94 3.54
C SER A 85 -8.56 2.77 3.86
N GLY A 86 -7.80 2.23 2.91
CA GLY A 86 -6.39 1.95 3.08
C GLY A 86 -5.77 1.44 1.80
N VAL A 87 -4.45 1.38 1.81
CA VAL A 87 -3.69 0.59 0.85
C VAL A 87 -2.93 -0.49 1.60
N PHE A 88 -3.17 -1.75 1.24
CA PHE A 88 -2.34 -2.84 1.72
C PHE A 88 -1.11 -2.97 0.84
N VAL A 89 0.06 -3.03 1.47
CA VAL A 89 1.32 -3.45 0.86
C VAL A 89 1.67 -4.86 1.32
N TRP A 90 2.35 -5.62 0.46
CA TRP A 90 2.72 -7.02 0.71
C TRP A 90 1.52 -7.89 1.12
N SER A 91 0.38 -7.67 0.46
CA SER A 91 -0.85 -8.42 0.69
C SER A 91 -0.82 -9.81 0.05
N GLU A 92 -1.54 -10.76 0.64
CA GLU A 92 -1.80 -12.07 0.03
C GLU A 92 -2.70 -11.99 -1.21
N GLY A 93 -3.39 -10.87 -1.45
CA GLY A 93 -4.22 -10.66 -2.66
C GLY A 93 -5.50 -11.50 -2.69
N SER A 94 -5.80 -12.23 -1.62
CA SER A 94 -7.06 -12.95 -1.40
C SER A 94 -7.55 -12.73 0.01
N THR A 95 -8.84 -12.94 0.23
CA THR A 95 -9.47 -12.75 1.54
C THR A 95 -9.84 -14.11 2.16
N PRO A 96 -9.75 -14.25 3.50
CA PRO A 96 -10.32 -15.40 4.18
C PRO A 96 -11.84 -15.49 3.95
N PRO A 97 -12.46 -16.69 4.02
CA PRO A 97 -13.91 -16.83 3.86
C PRO A 97 -14.75 -16.05 4.89
N ASP A 98 -14.21 -15.84 6.09
CA ASP A 98 -14.88 -15.22 7.23
C ASP A 98 -14.51 -13.75 7.45
N ARG A 99 -13.61 -13.18 6.62
CA ARG A 99 -13.14 -11.79 6.78
C ARG A 99 -13.04 -11.10 5.41
N PRO A 100 -13.56 -9.88 5.26
CA PRO A 100 -13.59 -9.21 3.97
C PRO A 100 -12.25 -8.59 3.56
N LEU A 101 -11.26 -8.52 4.46
CA LEU A 101 -9.96 -7.90 4.19
C LEU A 101 -8.86 -8.95 4.10
N PRO A 102 -7.82 -8.74 3.27
CA PRO A 102 -6.74 -9.69 3.10
C PRO A 102 -5.75 -9.66 4.27
N LYS A 103 -4.89 -10.67 4.37
CA LYS A 103 -3.64 -10.52 5.14
C LYS A 103 -2.68 -9.62 4.38
N GLY A 104 -2.06 -8.67 5.08
CA GLY A 104 -1.19 -7.66 4.48
C GLY A 104 -0.78 -6.58 5.48
N MET A 105 0.18 -5.74 5.08
CA MET A 105 0.56 -4.56 5.86
C MET A 105 -0.33 -3.41 5.40
N GLU A 106 -1.24 -2.96 6.25
CA GLU A 106 -2.14 -1.87 5.92
C GLU A 106 -1.49 -0.53 6.20
N VAL A 107 -1.59 0.37 5.23
CA VAL A 107 -1.31 1.80 5.35
C VAL A 107 -2.67 2.49 5.40
N GLN A 108 -3.11 2.78 6.63
CA GLN A 108 -4.46 3.24 6.96
C GLN A 108 -4.73 4.64 6.37
N MET A 109 -5.92 4.84 5.79
CA MET A 109 -6.41 6.11 5.27
C MET A 109 -7.74 6.45 5.94
N LEU A 110 -7.66 7.02 7.14
CA LEU A 110 -8.82 7.44 7.92
C LEU A 110 -9.02 8.95 7.88
N GLU A 111 -10.28 9.38 7.76
CA GLU A 111 -10.66 10.81 7.80
C GLU A 111 -10.69 11.34 9.24
N LEU A 112 -10.31 12.62 9.41
CA LEU A 112 -10.03 13.25 10.72
C LEU A 112 -11.16 13.18 11.76
N GLU A 113 -12.43 13.13 11.34
CA GLU A 113 -13.57 13.05 12.26
C GLU A 113 -13.87 11.62 12.73
N TRP A 114 -13.20 10.60 12.18
CA TRP A 114 -13.43 9.20 12.54
C TRP A 114 -13.36 8.95 14.06
N PRO A 115 -12.38 9.49 14.83
CA PRO A 115 -12.29 9.23 16.26
C PRO A 115 -13.46 9.82 17.05
N ASN A 116 -14.04 10.92 16.59
CA ASN A 116 -15.21 11.54 17.22
C ASN A 116 -16.49 10.77 16.88
N LEU A 117 -16.61 10.30 15.64
CA LEU A 117 -17.78 9.56 15.14
C LEU A 117 -17.82 8.10 15.62
N HIS A 118 -16.68 7.58 16.06
CA HIS A 118 -16.54 6.25 16.64
C HIS A 118 -15.97 6.39 18.05
N PRO A 119 -16.74 6.88 19.04
CA PRO A 119 -16.23 7.06 20.38
C PRO A 119 -15.96 5.71 21.07
N THR A 120 -15.18 5.75 22.13
CA THR A 120 -15.00 4.62 23.05
C THR A 120 -16.33 4.30 23.76
N LYS A 121 -16.39 3.15 24.47
CA LYS A 121 -17.59 2.74 25.21
C LYS A 121 -18.06 3.77 26.25
N ASP A 122 -17.13 4.58 26.75
CA ASP A 122 -17.40 5.64 27.72
C ASP A 122 -17.78 6.98 27.07
N GLY A 123 -17.99 6.99 25.74
CA GLY A 123 -18.40 8.16 24.96
C GLY A 123 -17.30 9.17 24.65
N GLN A 124 -16.04 8.87 24.99
CA GLN A 124 -14.89 9.74 24.68
C GLN A 124 -14.43 9.51 23.23
N PRO A 125 -13.91 10.54 22.53
CA PRO A 125 -13.28 10.34 21.23
C PRO A 125 -12.20 9.26 21.27
N ASN A 126 -12.10 8.49 20.20
CA ASN A 126 -11.00 7.56 20.01
C ASN A 126 -9.65 8.28 19.91
N HIS A 127 -8.55 7.54 20.05
CA HIS A 127 -7.22 8.12 20.02
C HIS A 127 -6.94 8.82 18.65
N PRO A 128 -6.35 10.03 18.60
CA PRO A 128 -6.08 10.71 17.32
C PRO A 128 -5.09 9.93 16.42
N GLY A 129 -4.33 9.01 17.01
CA GLY A 129 -3.45 8.10 16.27
C GLY A 129 -4.16 7.29 15.16
N TYR A 130 -5.46 7.01 15.27
CA TYR A 130 -6.24 6.32 14.23
C TYR A 130 -6.21 7.06 12.88
N VAL A 131 -6.29 8.40 12.89
CA VAL A 131 -6.32 9.24 11.67
C VAL A 131 -4.94 9.70 11.23
N SER A 132 -3.88 9.10 11.79
CA SER A 132 -2.50 9.52 11.61
C SER A 132 -1.73 8.68 10.60
N GLY A 133 -2.41 7.94 9.71
CA GLY A 133 -1.76 7.01 8.79
C GLY A 133 -1.10 5.84 9.53
N GLU A 134 -1.87 5.12 10.35
CA GLU A 134 -1.37 3.95 11.07
C GLU A 134 -0.80 2.91 10.09
N LEU A 135 0.32 2.29 10.48
CA LEU A 135 0.86 1.12 9.82
C LEU A 135 0.63 -0.09 10.73
N PHE A 136 0.04 -1.16 10.19
CA PHE A 136 -0.17 -2.37 10.98
C PHE A 136 -0.36 -3.61 10.12
N GLY A 137 -0.04 -4.77 10.69
CA GLY A 137 -0.34 -6.05 10.07
C GLY A 137 -1.80 -6.44 10.26
N ALA A 138 -2.52 -6.59 9.15
CA ALA A 138 -3.88 -7.11 9.10
C ALA A 138 -3.90 -8.63 8.95
N ASN A 139 -4.92 -9.27 9.53
CA ASN A 139 -5.21 -10.71 9.42
C ASN A 139 -4.00 -11.64 9.65
N GLY A 140 -3.19 -11.33 10.66
CA GLY A 140 -2.08 -12.17 11.10
C GLY A 140 -0.72 -11.83 10.49
N LEU A 141 -0.62 -10.80 9.64
CA LEU A 141 0.69 -10.20 9.37
C LEU A 141 1.24 -9.55 10.65
N GLU A 142 2.55 -9.64 10.86
CA GLU A 142 3.22 -9.04 12.02
C GLU A 142 4.37 -8.14 11.58
N GLY A 143 4.68 -7.16 12.43
CA GLY A 143 5.79 -6.23 12.28
C GLY A 143 5.98 -5.45 13.59
N ILE A 144 7.10 -4.72 13.70
CA ILE A 144 7.49 -3.94 14.87
C ILE A 144 7.32 -2.44 14.56
N PRO A 145 6.28 -1.77 15.10
CA PRO A 145 6.06 -0.35 14.85
C PRO A 145 7.13 0.51 15.54
N ASP A 146 7.59 1.56 14.87
CA ASP A 146 8.60 2.48 15.42
C ASP A 146 8.03 3.33 16.57
N ASN A 147 6.73 3.65 16.51
CA ASN A 147 5.99 4.42 17.52
C ASN A 147 4.65 3.73 17.83
N PRO A 148 4.62 2.79 18.79
CA PRO A 148 3.50 1.87 18.98
C PRO A 148 2.25 2.49 19.63
N ARG A 149 1.09 2.10 19.11
CA ARG A 149 -0.22 2.04 19.80
C ARG A 149 -0.69 0.59 19.81
N GLY A 150 -0.16 -0.18 20.75
CA GLY A 150 -0.27 -1.63 20.71
C GLY A 150 0.49 -2.21 19.52
N ARG A 151 -0.16 -3.05 18.72
CA ARG A 151 0.43 -3.67 17.51
C ARG A 151 0.43 -2.76 16.28
N ARG A 152 -0.21 -1.59 16.37
CA ARG A 152 -0.27 -0.58 15.30
C ARG A 152 0.76 0.51 15.56
N SER A 153 1.21 1.22 14.53
CA SER A 153 2.01 2.42 14.70
C SER A 153 1.15 3.69 14.76
N MET A 154 1.73 4.79 15.26
CA MET A 154 1.18 6.15 15.18
C MET A 154 2.21 7.09 14.59
N SER A 155 1.76 8.10 13.85
CA SER A 155 2.67 9.14 13.38
C SER A 155 3.22 10.00 14.52
N TYR A 156 4.48 10.42 14.38
CA TYR A 156 5.12 11.42 15.25
C TYR A 156 4.56 12.83 15.05
N GLU A 157 3.90 13.08 13.92
CA GLU A 157 3.27 14.36 13.60
C GLU A 157 1.99 14.14 12.79
N MET A 158 0.91 14.80 13.17
CA MET A 158 -0.37 14.75 12.48
C MET A 158 -0.32 15.63 11.23
N ARG A 159 -0.43 15.02 10.04
CA ARG A 159 -0.31 15.74 8.77
C ARG A 159 -1.45 15.48 7.79
N CYS A 160 -2.36 14.57 8.09
CA CYS A 160 -3.56 14.34 7.26
C CYS A 160 -4.45 15.59 7.24
N LYS A 161 -5.06 15.85 6.09
CA LYS A 161 -6.08 16.87 5.86
C LYS A 161 -7.47 16.24 5.90
N GLY A 162 -8.48 17.06 6.14
CA GLY A 162 -9.86 16.60 6.32
C GLY A 162 -10.56 16.23 5.02
N LYS A 163 -11.82 15.82 5.13
CA LYS A 163 -12.70 15.51 4.00
C LYS A 163 -12.69 16.62 2.94
N GLY A 164 -12.68 16.23 1.68
CA GLY A 164 -12.64 17.15 0.55
C GLY A 164 -11.23 17.62 0.16
N GLU A 165 -10.21 17.36 0.97
CA GLU A 165 -8.83 17.75 0.69
C GLU A 165 -7.96 16.55 0.26
N TRP A 166 -7.07 16.79 -0.70
CA TRP A 166 -6.12 15.78 -1.15
C TRP A 166 -4.97 15.61 -0.15
N ASN A 167 -4.76 14.36 0.24
CA ASN A 167 -3.61 13.86 0.96
C ASN A 167 -2.67 13.12 0.02
N THR A 168 -1.38 13.18 0.31
CA THR A 168 -0.33 12.44 -0.41
C THR A 168 0.39 11.52 0.56
N TYR A 169 0.46 10.23 0.21
CA TYR A 169 1.33 9.26 0.85
C TYR A 169 2.49 8.90 -0.08
N ASP A 170 3.71 8.96 0.45
CA ASP A 170 4.86 8.26 -0.10
C ASP A 170 5.23 7.13 0.86
N VAL A 171 5.15 5.89 0.37
CA VAL A 171 5.37 4.68 1.14
C VAL A 171 6.64 4.00 0.63
N VAL A 172 7.66 3.92 1.47
CA VAL A 172 8.92 3.23 1.15
C VAL A 172 8.87 1.85 1.77
N CYS A 173 8.84 0.83 0.92
CA CYS A 173 8.80 -0.58 1.28
C CYS A 173 10.13 -1.23 0.90
N VAL A 174 10.98 -1.54 1.88
CA VAL A 174 12.31 -2.15 1.65
C VAL A 174 12.62 -3.15 2.75
N ASP A 175 12.89 -4.40 2.37
CA ASP A 175 13.39 -5.46 3.26
C ASP A 175 12.56 -5.65 4.55
N GLY A 176 11.24 -5.58 4.42
CA GLY A 176 10.31 -5.71 5.55
C GLY A 176 10.16 -4.45 6.40
N THR A 177 10.74 -3.34 5.97
CA THR A 177 10.51 -2.01 6.53
C THR A 177 9.53 -1.24 5.67
N VAL A 178 8.54 -0.62 6.30
CA VAL A 178 7.66 0.38 5.69
C VAL A 178 7.91 1.72 6.38
N LYS A 179 8.22 2.76 5.61
CA LYS A 179 8.23 4.15 6.07
C LYS A 179 7.15 4.93 5.34
N LEU A 180 6.40 5.72 6.10
CA LEU A 180 5.29 6.51 5.57
C LEU A 180 5.61 8.01 5.70
N SER A 181 5.60 8.68 4.54
CA SER A 181 5.49 10.12 4.43
C SER A 181 4.04 10.53 4.26
N ILE A 182 3.60 11.51 5.02
CA ILE A 182 2.27 12.13 4.89
C ILE A 182 2.46 13.60 4.53
N ASN A 183 1.96 14.02 3.38
CA ASN A 183 2.03 15.40 2.91
C ASN A 183 3.46 15.98 3.01
N GLY A 184 4.43 15.24 2.48
CA GLY A 184 5.81 15.66 2.30
C GLY A 184 6.76 15.46 3.50
N LYS A 185 6.35 14.70 4.53
CA LYS A 185 7.22 14.39 5.68
C LYS A 185 7.05 12.95 6.15
N PHE A 186 8.18 12.24 6.29
CA PHE A 186 8.22 10.94 6.97
C PHE A 186 7.86 11.10 8.45
N VAL A 187 6.75 10.49 8.84
CA VAL A 187 6.18 10.62 10.18
C VAL A 187 5.87 9.28 10.83
N ASN A 188 5.89 8.18 10.10
CA ASN A 188 5.55 6.86 10.62
C ASN A 188 6.42 5.75 10.03
N GLY A 189 6.51 4.63 10.73
CA GLY A 189 7.26 3.46 10.27
C GLY A 189 6.95 2.17 11.05
N ILE A 190 7.14 1.05 10.36
CA ILE A 190 7.10 -0.31 10.90
C ILE A 190 8.21 -1.13 10.26
N SER A 191 8.82 -2.02 11.01
CA SER A 191 9.94 -2.85 10.57
C SER A 191 9.66 -4.34 10.80
N GLN A 192 10.54 -5.19 10.27
CA GLN A 192 10.47 -6.65 10.46
C GLN A 192 9.12 -7.27 10.05
N SER A 193 8.52 -6.76 8.97
CA SER A 193 7.33 -7.38 8.39
C SER A 193 7.57 -8.85 8.08
N THR A 194 6.63 -9.71 8.47
CA THR A 194 6.69 -11.16 8.21
C THR A 194 6.44 -11.50 6.75
N VAL A 195 5.76 -10.62 6.00
CA VAL A 195 5.63 -10.70 4.53
C VAL A 195 6.33 -9.48 3.92
N ARG A 196 7.14 -9.71 2.88
CA ARG A 196 8.00 -8.69 2.24
C ARG A 196 7.86 -8.66 0.72
N LYS A 197 7.06 -9.57 0.16
CA LYS A 197 6.67 -9.59 -1.23
C LYS A 197 5.21 -10.00 -1.34
N GLY A 198 4.40 -9.19 -2.01
CA GLY A 198 2.97 -9.45 -2.17
C GLY A 198 2.27 -8.39 -2.99
N TYR A 199 0.96 -8.51 -3.11
CA TYR A 199 0.15 -7.61 -3.91
C TYR A 199 -0.01 -6.25 -3.22
N LEU A 200 -0.31 -5.22 -4.03
CA LEU A 200 -0.94 -4.00 -3.53
C LEU A 200 -2.44 -4.21 -3.55
N CYS A 201 -3.15 -3.84 -2.49
CA CYS A 201 -4.62 -3.86 -2.49
C CYS A 201 -5.17 -2.50 -2.07
N LEU A 202 -6.14 -1.97 -2.81
CA LEU A 202 -6.90 -0.79 -2.42
C LEU A 202 -8.19 -1.23 -1.75
N GLU A 203 -8.54 -0.56 -0.66
CA GLU A 203 -9.61 -0.97 0.23
C GLU A 203 -10.91 -0.19 0.01
N SER A 204 -12.01 -0.93 0.03
CA SER A 204 -13.37 -0.46 0.14
C SER A 204 -13.83 -0.68 1.59
N GLU A 205 -14.02 0.38 2.39
CA GLU A 205 -14.42 0.24 3.81
C GLU A 205 -15.42 1.30 4.30
N GLY A 206 -16.65 1.20 3.82
CA GLY A 206 -17.83 1.90 4.35
C GLY A 206 -18.03 3.34 3.88
N ALA A 207 -17.05 3.96 3.23
CA ALA A 207 -17.13 5.35 2.77
C ALA A 207 -16.52 5.56 1.39
N GLU A 208 -17.01 6.57 0.68
CA GLU A 208 -16.43 6.93 -0.62
C GLU A 208 -15.03 7.55 -0.45
N ILE A 209 -14.11 7.09 -1.29
CA ILE A 209 -12.73 7.59 -1.39
C ILE A 209 -12.32 7.75 -2.85
N HIS A 210 -11.60 8.82 -3.15
CA HIS A 210 -11.05 9.10 -4.47
C HIS A 210 -9.54 8.95 -4.44
N PHE A 211 -8.99 8.35 -5.48
CA PHE A 211 -7.56 8.22 -5.70
C PHE A 211 -7.13 8.84 -7.02
N ARG A 212 -5.89 9.34 -7.06
CA ARG A 212 -5.19 9.73 -8.29
C ARG A 212 -3.69 9.59 -8.11
N ASN A 213 -2.94 9.74 -9.21
CA ASN A 213 -1.49 9.73 -9.20
C ASN A 213 -0.91 8.52 -8.44
N ILE A 214 -1.46 7.32 -8.69
CA ILE A 214 -0.94 6.10 -8.08
C ILE A 214 0.27 5.66 -8.91
N LYS A 215 1.46 5.78 -8.34
CA LYS A 215 2.73 5.50 -9.03
C LYS A 215 3.61 4.62 -8.20
N ILE A 216 4.40 3.78 -8.85
CA ILE A 216 5.36 2.90 -8.19
C ILE A 216 6.73 3.01 -8.84
N MET A 217 7.76 2.98 -8.02
CA MET A 217 9.14 2.75 -8.43
C MET A 217 9.61 1.44 -7.81
N GLU A 218 9.69 0.39 -8.62
CA GLU A 218 10.26 -0.89 -8.20
C GLU A 218 11.77 -0.71 -7.95
N LEU A 219 12.24 -1.17 -6.79
CA LEU A 219 13.64 -1.16 -6.41
C LEU A 219 14.23 -2.57 -6.60
N PRO A 220 15.57 -2.70 -6.66
CA PRO A 220 16.21 -4.01 -6.67
C PRO A 220 15.67 -4.90 -5.53
N GLY A 221 15.42 -6.17 -5.87
CA GLY A 221 14.95 -7.16 -4.91
C GLY A 221 15.93 -7.35 -3.75
N GLY A 222 15.39 -7.71 -2.60
CA GLY A 222 16.14 -8.10 -1.42
C GLY A 222 16.35 -9.61 -1.38
N ARG A 223 16.58 -10.14 -0.17
CA ARG A 223 16.68 -11.58 0.10
C ARG A 223 15.37 -12.12 0.68
N VAL A 224 14.26 -11.90 -0.01
CA VAL A 224 12.96 -12.45 0.44
C VAL A 224 12.96 -13.98 0.34
N THR A 225 12.47 -14.66 1.38
CA THR A 225 12.29 -16.11 1.37
C THR A 225 10.89 -16.50 0.86
N PRO A 226 10.65 -17.77 0.47
CA PRO A 226 9.31 -18.24 0.14
C PRO A 226 8.28 -17.98 1.25
N GLU A 227 8.67 -18.11 2.51
CA GLU A 227 7.80 -17.87 3.68
C GLU A 227 7.45 -16.39 3.86
N GLN A 228 8.29 -15.49 3.34
CA GLN A 228 8.08 -14.05 3.34
C GLN A 228 7.39 -13.55 2.05
N THR A 229 7.02 -14.46 1.16
CA THR A 229 6.34 -14.16 -0.11
C THR A 229 4.89 -14.58 -0.04
N ALA A 230 3.99 -13.67 -0.38
CA ALA A 230 2.57 -13.96 -0.51
C ALA A 230 2.32 -15.10 -1.53
N PRO A 231 1.30 -15.94 -1.31
CA PRO A 231 0.90 -16.92 -2.32
C PRO A 231 0.51 -16.24 -3.63
N VAL A 232 0.82 -16.87 -4.76
CA VAL A 232 0.33 -16.40 -6.06
C VAL A 232 -1.13 -16.78 -6.18
N VAL A 233 -1.99 -15.78 -6.36
CA VAL A 233 -3.42 -15.97 -6.59
C VAL A 233 -3.73 -15.82 -8.08
N LYS A 234 -4.64 -16.67 -8.56
CA LYS A 234 -5.12 -16.63 -9.94
C LYS A 234 -6.21 -15.56 -10.09
#